data_AF-A0A7W4A5Y3-F1
#
_entry.id   AF-A0A7W4A5Y3-F1
#
_cell.length_a   1.000
_cell.length_b   1.000
_cell.length_c   1.000
_cell.angle_alpha   90.00
_cell.angle_beta   90.00
_cell.angle_gamma   90.00
#
_symmetry.space_group_name_H-M   'P 1'
#
loop_
_entity.id
_entity.type
_entity.pdbx_description
1 polymer ?
#
loop_
_entity_poly.entity_id
_entity_poly.type
_entity_poly.pdbx_seq_one_letter_code
_entity_poly.pdbx_strand_id
1 'polypeptide(L)'
;MTQSRQSQVSLADTPYYHCISRCVRRAYLCGEDKYTGQSFEHRRQWMVERMHQLASIFSINICAYAIMSNHYHLVLHIDEQENYLFSNEQVCQRWGSLYSMPTLIDRWLKEQTISDEESKAALNIIN
;
A
#
# COMPACT_ATOMS: atom_id res chain seq x y z
N MET A 1 25.24 1.65 1.40
CA MET A 1 24.68 0.57 2.25
C MET A 1 23.18 0.53 2.00
N THR A 2 22.55 -0.65 1.86
CA THR A 2 21.10 -0.77 1.71
C THR A 2 20.42 -0.57 3.06
N GLN A 3 19.50 0.37 3.15
CA GLN A 3 18.69 0.64 4.34
C GLN A 3 17.29 0.01 4.20
N SER A 4 16.64 -0.31 5.32
CA SER A 4 15.25 -0.78 5.28
C SER A 4 14.34 0.38 4.88
N ARG A 5 13.25 0.10 4.14
CA ARG A 5 12.33 1.17 3.70
C ARG A 5 11.75 1.95 4.88
N GLN A 6 11.46 1.27 5.99
CA GLN A 6 11.02 1.90 7.22
C GLN A 6 12.02 2.97 7.72
N SER A 7 13.32 2.70 7.63
CA SER A 7 14.36 3.65 8.05
C SER A 7 14.59 4.80 7.07
N GLN A 8 13.92 4.81 5.91
CA GLN A 8 14.06 5.83 4.87
C GLN A 8 12.89 6.84 4.87
N VAL A 9 11.85 6.59 5.67
CA VAL A 9 10.67 7.46 5.77
C VAL A 9 10.76 8.26 7.06
N SER A 10 10.68 9.59 6.94
CA SER A 10 10.71 10.55 8.05
C SER A 10 9.66 11.63 7.80
N LEU A 11 8.53 11.55 8.50
CA LEU A 11 7.44 12.53 8.39
C LEU A 11 7.83 13.87 9.02
N ALA A 12 8.81 13.89 9.92
CA ALA A 12 9.39 15.11 10.46
C ALA A 12 10.13 15.93 9.38
N ASP A 13 10.71 15.27 8.38
CA ASP A 13 11.45 15.92 7.29
C ASP A 13 10.53 16.27 6.11
N THR A 14 9.67 15.33 5.70
CA THR A 14 8.73 15.54 4.60
C THR A 14 7.59 14.49 4.60
N PRO A 15 6.35 14.90 4.32
CA PRO A 15 5.26 13.97 4.03
C PRO A 15 5.26 13.49 2.57
N TYR A 16 6.10 14.08 1.70
CA TYR A 16 6.16 13.79 0.27
C TYR A 16 7.30 12.83 -0.10
N TYR A 17 6.98 11.82 -0.91
CA TYR A 17 7.94 10.80 -1.36
C TYR A 17 7.85 10.51 -2.84
N HIS A 18 9.01 10.37 -3.50
CA HIS A 18 9.11 9.88 -4.87
C HIS A 18 9.48 8.40 -4.87
N CYS A 19 8.50 7.55 -5.16
CA CYS A 19 8.66 6.10 -5.23
C CYS A 19 8.85 5.64 -6.67
N ILE A 20 9.79 4.72 -6.87
CA ILE A 20 10.11 4.17 -8.19
C ILE A 20 10.22 2.65 -8.08
N SER A 21 9.63 1.94 -9.03
CA SER A 21 9.85 0.50 -9.19
C SER A 21 10.05 0.15 -10.65
N ARG A 22 10.99 -0.76 -10.91
CA ARG A 22 11.40 -1.17 -12.25
C ARG A 22 11.41 -2.68 -12.36
N CYS A 23 10.85 -3.18 -13.45
CA CYS A 23 11.04 -4.55 -13.89
C CYS A 23 12.31 -4.66 -14.73
N VAL A 24 13.09 -5.71 -14.47
CA VAL A 24 14.30 -6.06 -15.22
C VAL A 24 14.04 -7.26 -16.12
N ARG A 25 15.04 -7.69 -16.89
CA ARG A 25 14.99 -8.92 -17.71
C ARG A 25 13.78 -8.99 -18.65
N ARG A 26 13.38 -7.84 -19.22
CA ARG A 26 12.30 -7.74 -20.21
C ARG A 26 10.94 -8.27 -19.71
N ALA A 27 10.67 -8.17 -18.41
CA ALA A 27 9.41 -8.63 -17.82
C ALA A 27 8.22 -7.66 -18.01
N TYR A 28 8.36 -6.58 -18.79
CA TYR A 28 7.40 -5.51 -19.14
C TYR A 28 6.15 -5.38 -18.24
N LEU A 29 6.06 -4.25 -17.55
CA LEU A 29 4.86 -3.84 -16.83
C LEU A 29 3.67 -3.65 -17.78
N CYS A 30 3.92 -2.96 -18.89
CA CYS A 30 2.98 -2.72 -19.98
C CYS A 30 3.75 -2.44 -21.28
N GLY A 31 3.09 -1.99 -22.34
CA GLY A 31 3.71 -1.76 -23.64
C GLY A 31 3.98 -3.05 -24.43
N GLU A 32 4.71 -2.91 -25.52
CA GLU A 32 4.97 -4.00 -26.46
C GLU A 32 6.40 -4.52 -26.33
N ASP A 33 6.55 -5.84 -26.26
CA ASP A 33 7.85 -6.48 -26.35
C ASP A 33 8.28 -6.64 -27.81
N LYS A 34 9.15 -5.74 -28.29
CA LYS A 34 9.61 -5.67 -29.68
C LYS A 34 10.24 -6.95 -30.25
N TYR A 35 10.69 -7.88 -29.41
CA TYR A 35 11.28 -9.14 -29.87
C TYR A 35 10.24 -10.23 -30.14
N THR A 36 9.23 -10.35 -29.27
CA THR A 36 8.16 -11.35 -29.41
C THR A 36 6.93 -10.80 -30.13
N GLY A 37 6.80 -9.48 -30.24
CA GLY A 37 5.60 -8.78 -30.71
C GLY A 37 4.45 -8.80 -29.70
N GLN A 38 4.65 -9.34 -28.50
CA GLN A 38 3.59 -9.46 -27.51
C GLN A 38 3.28 -8.10 -26.87
N SER A 39 2.01 -7.70 -26.87
CA SER A 39 1.55 -6.49 -26.20
C SER A 39 1.00 -6.77 -24.80
N PHE A 40 1.51 -6.02 -23.83
CA PHE A 40 1.06 -5.98 -22.44
C PHE A 40 0.35 -4.67 -22.10
N GLU A 41 0.00 -3.86 -23.11
CA GLU A 41 -0.52 -2.51 -22.90
C GLU A 41 -1.81 -2.46 -22.07
N HIS A 42 -2.64 -3.51 -22.15
CA HIS A 42 -3.84 -3.69 -21.32
C HIS A 42 -3.57 -3.59 -19.81
N ARG A 43 -2.35 -3.93 -19.35
CA ARG A 43 -1.97 -3.87 -17.92
C ARG A 43 -1.78 -2.46 -17.41
N ARG A 44 -1.56 -1.47 -18.27
CA ARG A 44 -1.35 -0.08 -17.84
C ARG A 44 -2.53 0.41 -17.02
N GLN A 45 -3.74 0.17 -17.52
CA GLN A 45 -4.96 0.59 -16.84
C GLN A 45 -5.14 -0.14 -15.50
N TRP A 46 -4.86 -1.45 -15.46
CA TRP A 46 -4.90 -2.23 -14.21
C TRP A 46 -3.92 -1.70 -13.17
N MET A 47 -2.74 -1.25 -13.60
CA MET A 47 -1.78 -0.62 -12.70
C MET A 47 -2.31 0.70 -12.14
N VAL A 48 -2.88 1.56 -12.98
CA VAL A 48 -3.50 2.83 -12.54
C VAL A 48 -4.58 2.56 -11.49
N GLU A 49 -5.52 1.66 -11.80
CA GLU A 49 -6.60 1.28 -10.90
C GLU A 49 -6.07 0.71 -9.58
N ARG A 50 -5.08 -0.19 -9.66
CA ARG A 50 -4.48 -0.79 -8.48
C ARG A 50 -3.76 0.23 -7.61
N MET A 51 -3.04 1.19 -8.20
CA MET A 51 -2.37 2.25 -7.44
C MET A 51 -3.39 3.12 -6.70
N HIS A 52 -4.47 3.54 -7.36
CA HIS A 52 -5.53 4.33 -6.71
C HIS A 52 -6.28 3.54 -5.63
N GLN A 53 -6.52 2.25 -5.84
CA GLN A 53 -7.12 1.38 -4.82
C GLN A 53 -6.22 1.26 -3.59
N LEU A 54 -4.91 1.08 -3.77
CA LEU A 54 -3.98 0.98 -2.63
C LEU A 54 -3.87 2.32 -1.90
N ALA A 55 -3.79 3.43 -2.63
CA ALA A 55 -3.75 4.77 -2.07
C ALA A 55 -4.96 5.05 -1.15
N SER A 56 -6.17 4.67 -1.57
CA SER A 56 -7.38 4.85 -0.77
C SER A 56 -7.44 3.98 0.48
N ILE A 57 -6.67 2.89 0.55
CA ILE A 57 -6.59 2.00 1.72
C ILE A 57 -5.67 2.57 2.80
N PHE A 58 -4.56 3.22 2.41
CA PHE A 58 -3.44 3.55 3.30
C PHE A 58 -3.33 5.03 3.74
N SER A 59 -4.37 5.85 3.54
CA SER A 59 -4.28 7.32 3.79
C SER A 59 -3.11 7.96 3.04
N ILE A 60 -2.91 7.56 1.79
CA ILE A 60 -1.85 8.08 0.92
C ILE A 60 -2.50 8.76 -0.27
N ASN A 61 -2.08 10.00 -0.51
CA ASN A 61 -2.48 10.75 -1.69
C ASN A 61 -1.47 10.54 -2.82
N ILE A 62 -1.95 10.27 -4.04
CA ILE A 62 -1.11 10.25 -5.25
C ILE A 62 -1.10 11.67 -5.83
N CYS A 63 0.00 12.40 -5.66
CA CYS A 63 0.17 13.74 -6.19
C CYS A 63 0.44 13.72 -7.71
N ALA A 64 1.23 12.75 -8.17
CA ALA A 64 1.54 12.55 -9.58
C ALA A 64 1.99 11.12 -9.84
N TYR A 65 1.82 10.63 -11.07
CA TYR A 65 2.37 9.35 -11.49
C TYR A 65 2.80 9.36 -12.96
N ALA A 66 3.76 8.50 -13.30
CA ALA A 66 4.14 8.21 -14.68
C ALA A 66 4.37 6.70 -14.83
N ILE A 67 3.77 6.09 -15.85
CA ILE A 67 3.90 4.66 -16.13
C ILE A 67 4.58 4.47 -17.48
N MET A 68 5.70 3.76 -17.49
CA MET A 68 6.42 3.35 -18.68
C MET A 68 6.35 1.82 -18.79
N SER A 69 6.80 1.30 -19.93
CA SER A 69 6.71 -0.14 -20.22
C SER A 69 7.47 -1.03 -19.24
N ASN A 70 8.51 -0.53 -18.57
CA ASN A 70 9.35 -1.30 -17.66
C ASN A 70 9.54 -0.69 -16.26
N HIS A 71 9.00 0.50 -15.98
CA HIS A 71 9.04 1.10 -14.66
C HIS A 71 7.92 2.13 -14.48
N TYR A 72 7.69 2.53 -13.25
CA TYR A 72 6.79 3.63 -12.92
C TYR A 72 7.40 4.55 -11.87
N HIS A 73 6.90 5.78 -11.84
CA HIS A 73 7.18 6.80 -10.83
C HIS A 73 5.88 7.19 -10.14
N LEU A 74 5.93 7.33 -8.82
CA LEU A 74 4.84 7.82 -7.98
C LEU A 74 5.36 8.95 -7.11
N VAL A 75 4.68 10.09 -7.13
CA VAL A 75 4.83 11.14 -6.12
C VAL A 75 3.68 10.99 -5.16
N LEU A 76 4.00 10.65 -3.91
CA LEU A 76 3.04 10.32 -2.87
C LEU A 76 3.11 11.38 -1.77
N HIS A 77 1.98 11.58 -1.09
CA HIS A 77 1.87 12.36 0.14
C HIS A 77 1.22 11.49 1.22
N ILE A 78 1.85 11.36 2.37
CA ILE A 78 1.30 10.65 3.53
C ILE A 78 0.37 11.59 4.28
N ASP A 79 -0.92 11.23 4.37
CA ASP A 79 -1.94 12.04 5.04
C ASP A 79 -2.12 11.58 6.49
N GLU A 80 -1.25 12.09 7.37
CA GLU A 80 -1.33 11.78 8.81
C GLU A 80 -2.64 12.24 9.42
N GLN A 81 -3.19 13.36 8.96
CA GLN A 81 -4.43 13.91 9.49
C GLN A 81 -5.60 12.98 9.22
N GLU A 82 -5.74 12.49 7.99
CA GLU A 82 -6.75 11.48 7.67
C GLU A 82 -6.54 10.20 8.48
N ASN A 83 -5.29 9.74 8.60
CA ASN A 83 -4.97 8.52 9.34
C ASN A 83 -5.37 8.61 10.82
N TYR A 84 -5.16 9.76 11.48
CA TYR A 84 -5.57 9.97 12.88
C TYR A 84 -7.08 10.00 13.09
N LEU A 85 -7.88 10.19 12.04
CA LEU A 85 -9.33 10.15 12.12
C LEU A 85 -9.90 8.74 12.07
N PHE A 86 -9.09 7.73 11.73
CA PHE A 86 -9.57 6.36 11.66
C PHE A 86 -9.66 5.70 13.04
N SER A 87 -10.79 5.04 13.27
CA SER A 87 -10.92 4.11 14.39
C SER A 87 -10.14 2.83 14.11
N ASN A 88 -9.80 2.08 15.17
CA ASN A 88 -9.14 0.78 15.05
C ASN A 88 -9.93 -0.17 14.13
N GLU A 89 -11.26 -0.16 14.20
CA GLU A 89 -12.14 -0.96 13.35
C GLU A 89 -12.01 -0.56 11.88
N GLN A 90 -11.96 0.74 11.59
CA GLN A 90 -11.77 1.25 10.23
C GLN A 90 -10.39 0.86 9.67
N VAL A 91 -9.33 0.94 10.49
CA VAL A 91 -7.99 0.47 10.13
C VAL A 91 -8.03 -1.02 9.77
N CYS A 92 -8.66 -1.85 10.60
CA CYS A 92 -8.78 -3.28 10.33
C CYS A 92 -9.60 -3.59 9.08
N GLN A 93 -10.72 -2.91 8.84
CA GLN A 93 -11.55 -3.10 7.65
C GLN A 93 -10.78 -2.77 6.37
N ARG A 94 -10.02 -1.66 6.39
CA ARG A 94 -9.15 -1.25 5.29
C ARG A 94 -8.07 -2.29 5.02
N TRP A 95 -7.36 -2.74 6.07
CA TRP A 95 -6.36 -3.80 5.95
C TRP A 95 -6.95 -5.11 5.43
N GLY A 96 -8.12 -5.49 5.93
CA GLY A 96 -8.87 -6.69 5.55
C GLY A 96 -9.34 -6.71 4.09
N SER A 97 -9.45 -5.54 3.45
CA SER A 97 -9.76 -5.43 2.01
C SER A 97 -8.59 -5.90 1.12
N LEU A 98 -7.38 -5.96 1.67
CA LEU A 98 -6.15 -6.28 0.96
C LEU A 98 -5.51 -7.58 1.41
N TYR A 99 -5.58 -7.89 2.70
CA TYR A 99 -4.90 -9.02 3.33
C TYR A 99 -5.86 -9.84 4.20
N SER A 100 -5.52 -11.12 4.41
CA SER A 100 -6.21 -11.94 5.39
C SER A 100 -5.92 -11.43 6.80
N MET A 101 -6.98 -11.26 7.60
CA MET A 101 -6.86 -10.79 8.98
C MET A 101 -6.29 -11.89 9.88
N PRO A 102 -5.38 -11.56 10.81
CA PRO A 102 -5.00 -12.49 11.88
C PRO A 102 -6.22 -12.86 12.73
N THR A 103 -6.30 -14.12 13.16
CA THR A 103 -7.44 -14.64 13.96
C THR A 103 -7.73 -13.79 15.20
N LEU A 104 -6.68 -13.29 15.85
CA LEU A 104 -6.81 -12.44 17.03
C LEU A 104 -7.56 -11.12 16.72
N ILE A 105 -7.25 -10.48 15.59
CA ILE A 105 -7.93 -9.25 15.17
C ILE A 105 -9.37 -9.53 14.75
N ASP A 106 -9.62 -10.65 14.05
CA ASP A 106 -10.98 -11.06 13.68
C ASP A 106 -11.86 -11.32 14.91
N ARG A 107 -11.31 -11.95 15.96
CA ARG A 107 -12.01 -12.10 17.24
C ARG A 107 -12.28 -10.76 17.90
N TRP A 108 -11.29 -9.87 17.92
CA TRP A 108 -11.43 -8.54 18.49
C TRP A 108 -12.54 -7.73 17.78
N LEU A 109 -12.56 -7.73 16.45
CA LEU A 109 -13.62 -7.09 15.65
C LEU A 109 -15.02 -7.65 15.90
N LYS A 110 -15.12 -8.93 16.28
CA LYS A 110 -16.39 -9.61 16.57
C LYS A 110 -16.78 -9.56 18.05
N GLU A 111 -16.01 -8.85 18.88
CA GLU A 111 -16.19 -8.81 20.34
C GLU A 111 -16.11 -10.21 20.98
N GLN A 112 -15.23 -11.06 20.44
CA GLN A 112 -15.03 -12.47 20.86
C GLN A 112 -13.71 -12.71 21.58
N THR A 113 -13.01 -11.65 22.00
CA THR A 113 -11.85 -11.79 22.89
C THR A 113 -12.30 -12.22 24.28
N ILE A 114 -11.55 -13.11 24.91
CA ILE A 114 -11.93 -13.74 26.19
C ILE A 114 -11.37 -13.02 27.41
N SER A 115 -10.42 -12.09 27.22
CA SER A 115 -9.88 -11.27 28.30
C SER A 115 -9.42 -9.89 27.82
N ASP A 116 -9.21 -8.98 28.78
CA ASP A 116 -8.67 -7.65 28.52
C ASP A 116 -7.24 -7.71 27.94
N GLU A 117 -6.45 -8.70 28.34
CA GLU A 117 -5.10 -8.93 27.80
C GLU A 117 -5.14 -9.32 26.33
N GLU A 118 -6.10 -10.15 25.91
CA GLU A 118 -6.27 -10.52 24.50
C GLU A 118 -6.71 -9.31 23.67
N SER A 119 -7.62 -8.49 24.19
CA SER A 119 -8.01 -7.22 23.55
C SER A 119 -6.84 -6.25 23.41
N LYS A 120 -6.01 -6.11 24.45
CA LYS A 120 -4.79 -5.27 24.41
C LYS A 120 -3.78 -5.81 23.39
N ALA A 121 -3.60 -7.13 23.33
CA ALA A 121 -2.71 -7.76 22.36
C ALA A 121 -3.18 -7.51 20.92
N ALA A 122 -4.49 -7.53 20.67
CA ALA A 122 -5.05 -7.15 19.36
C ALA A 122 -4.77 -5.68 19.02
N LEU A 123 -5.01 -4.75 19.96
CA LEU A 123 -4.76 -3.32 19.76
C LEU A 123 -3.29 -2.99 19.49
N ASN A 124 -2.35 -3.72 20.09
CA ASN A 124 -0.91 -3.60 19.83
C ASN A 124 -0.47 -4.10 18.44
N ILE A 125 -1.31 -4.87 17.75
CA ILE A 125 -1.05 -5.28 16.37
C ILE A 125 -1.63 -4.26 15.39
N ILE A 126 -2.70 -3.57 15.79
CA ILE A 126 -3.37 -2.54 14.98
C ILE A 126 -2.57 -1.24 14.94
N ASN A 127 -1.93 -0.88 16.06
CA ASN A 127 -1.12 0.34 16.25
C ASN A 127 0.38 0.04 16.21
#